data_AF-A0A7K0IVT0-F1
#
_entry.id   AF-A0A7K0IVT0-F1
#
_cell.length_a   1.000
_cell.length_b   1.000
_cell.length_c   1.000
_cell.angle_alpha   90.00
_cell.angle_beta   90.00
_cell.angle_gamma   90.00
#
_symmetry.space_group_name_H-M   'P 1'
#
loop_
_entity.id
_entity.type
_entity.pdbx_description
1 polymer ?
#
loop_
_entity_poly.entity_id
_entity_poly.type
_entity_poly.pdbx_seq_one_letter_code
_entity_poly.pdbx_strand_id
1 'polypeptide(L)'
;MLIIVESPTKAKKIQSILKVKTISTVGHFKDLPDSSIGVDLKSYEPTFVYHEKKANLPRELRAAAKGEVVMLAGDPDREGYAISCHIHEEVKDVAKECLRMEIYEVTEKGLKESLAKAVPFEETNSGLYNAFLGRRIGDRLVGYILSPITSKSLRGKYSVGRVQSPAVRLVVDREREIRNFVSTPYWMLDIMLDKDGTQFLARHIRGKFEQIADAEAIIAVIQAQTHALAEKVVRKEVKQSPKPPFTTVDLQAAAAVRLKYAPEQTMKLAQALFDHGIITYHRTDSVRMDDAFIGEIREFLGKALGDEYLPPKPNQHKSKNSQADAHEGIRPTHMHSTAEIADIIRKEGLTQEHARLYELIFKRAVASQMAPARFDSTTMLFEVAGERFKASGRVLIFDGFLKVYAELEEENEKKGEDDRLQLLPPVEVGELVPKLKEILDEKKTKPPGRFTLGSLVKELEKLGIGRPSTYAAITKNITDRGYVKEEKGKVVPMPPGETLIDYLRGQHGWVIDYELTSKMEGFLDLVVENKETWQRFCRGVHNKMGFSIPPARSSGGGPSEGQLKYANDLAARNNLSIPEETLKSGKALSMWIEEAVGRKKS
;
A
#
# COMPACT_ATOMS: atom_id res chain seq x y z
N MET A 1 -22.57 -30.23 5.34
CA MET A 1 -21.42 -29.30 5.41
C MET A 1 -21.91 -27.90 5.11
N LEU A 2 -21.43 -26.91 5.86
CA LEU A 2 -21.72 -25.48 5.70
C LEU A 2 -20.41 -24.72 5.54
N ILE A 3 -20.32 -23.78 4.60
CA ILE A 3 -19.16 -22.86 4.48
C ILE A 3 -19.59 -21.46 4.90
N ILE A 4 -18.78 -20.77 5.72
CA ILE A 4 -19.05 -19.40 6.17
C ILE A 4 -17.87 -18.50 5.79
N VAL A 5 -18.15 -17.41 5.08
CA VAL A 5 -17.17 -16.44 4.57
C VAL A 5 -17.57 -15.00 4.91
N GLU A 6 -16.70 -14.02 4.66
CA GLU A 6 -17.00 -12.62 4.93
C GLU A 6 -17.72 -11.88 3.79
N SER A 7 -17.59 -12.31 2.53
CA SER A 7 -18.17 -11.61 1.35
C SER A 7 -19.36 -12.36 0.72
N PRO A 8 -20.49 -11.67 0.40
CA PRO A 8 -21.61 -12.29 -0.31
C PRO A 8 -21.26 -12.77 -1.72
N THR A 9 -20.38 -12.04 -2.42
CA THR A 9 -19.91 -12.41 -3.75
C THR A 9 -19.10 -13.69 -3.69
N LYS A 10 -18.13 -13.74 -2.76
CA LYS A 10 -17.33 -14.94 -2.50
C LYS A 10 -18.21 -16.14 -2.12
N ALA A 11 -19.22 -15.92 -1.27
CA ALA A 11 -20.18 -16.98 -0.89
C ALA A 11 -20.92 -17.57 -2.11
N LYS A 12 -21.43 -16.71 -2.99
CA LYS A 12 -22.12 -17.14 -4.22
C LYS A 12 -21.19 -17.90 -5.17
N LYS A 13 -19.95 -17.44 -5.32
CA LYS A 13 -18.95 -18.09 -6.19
C LYS A 13 -18.54 -19.47 -5.64
N ILE A 14 -18.26 -19.58 -4.35
CA ILE A 14 -17.95 -20.86 -3.71
C ILE A 14 -19.13 -21.83 -3.83
N GLN A 15 -20.36 -21.35 -3.56
CA GLN A 15 -21.55 -22.17 -3.69
C GLN A 15 -21.79 -22.64 -5.13
N SER A 16 -21.50 -21.81 -6.14
CA SER A 16 -21.66 -22.21 -7.54
C SER A 16 -20.65 -23.28 -7.97
N ILE A 17 -19.44 -23.26 -7.41
CA ILE A 17 -18.36 -24.22 -7.71
C ILE A 17 -18.56 -25.52 -6.93
N LEU A 18 -18.65 -25.45 -5.59
CA LEU A 18 -18.68 -26.63 -4.73
C LEU A 18 -20.08 -27.23 -4.56
N LYS A 19 -21.14 -26.49 -4.94
CA LYS A 19 -22.55 -26.88 -4.71
C LYS A 19 -22.89 -27.12 -3.23
N VAL A 20 -22.18 -26.44 -2.34
CA VAL A 20 -22.35 -26.52 -0.88
C VAL A 20 -23.00 -25.24 -0.36
N LYS A 21 -23.89 -25.35 0.62
CA LYS A 21 -24.51 -24.20 1.29
C LYS A 21 -23.40 -23.28 1.84
N THR A 22 -23.40 -22.03 1.39
CA THR A 22 -22.40 -21.04 1.78
C THR A 22 -23.09 -19.77 2.27
N ILE A 23 -22.69 -19.26 3.44
CA ILE A 23 -23.26 -18.07 4.08
C ILE A 23 -22.18 -16.99 4.20
N SER A 24 -22.59 -15.73 4.11
CA SER A 24 -21.70 -14.58 4.31
C SER A 24 -22.04 -13.80 5.58
N THR A 25 -21.02 -13.33 6.31
CA THR A 25 -21.19 -12.40 7.45
C THR A 25 -21.18 -10.92 7.05
N VAL A 26 -20.89 -10.61 5.78
CA VAL A 26 -20.71 -9.25 5.26
C VAL A 26 -19.59 -8.48 6.00
N GLY A 27 -18.49 -9.15 6.34
CA GLY A 27 -17.41 -8.64 7.21
C GLY A 27 -17.66 -8.89 8.70
N HIS A 28 -16.98 -8.12 9.56
CA HIS A 28 -17.15 -8.19 11.02
C HIS A 28 -18.61 -7.95 11.44
N PHE A 29 -19.10 -8.72 12.40
CA PHE A 29 -20.43 -8.56 13.02
C PHE A 29 -20.37 -8.29 14.52
N LYS A 30 -19.17 -8.39 15.10
CA LYS A 30 -18.81 -7.97 16.46
C LYS A 30 -17.65 -6.97 16.39
N ASP A 31 -17.67 -5.97 17.27
CA ASP A 31 -16.55 -5.05 17.46
C ASP A 31 -16.60 -4.47 18.89
N LEU A 32 -15.55 -3.78 19.31
CA LEU A 32 -15.52 -3.01 20.54
C LEU A 32 -16.57 -1.89 20.50
N PRO A 33 -17.26 -1.57 21.60
CA PRO A 33 -18.31 -0.56 21.65
C PRO A 33 -17.84 0.82 21.16
N ASP A 34 -18.75 1.56 20.53
CA ASP A 34 -18.45 2.88 19.93
C ASP A 34 -18.31 4.00 20.97
N SER A 35 -19.01 3.89 22.09
CA SER A 35 -19.16 4.95 23.09
C SER A 35 -18.31 4.75 24.36
N SER A 36 -17.73 3.57 24.55
CA SER A 36 -16.90 3.23 25.72
C SER A 36 -15.59 2.59 25.29
N ILE A 37 -14.62 2.50 26.21
CA ILE A 37 -13.34 1.88 25.89
C ILE A 37 -13.50 0.40 25.49
N GLY A 38 -14.40 -0.33 26.16
CA GLY A 38 -14.67 -1.74 25.88
C GLY A 38 -13.50 -2.68 26.18
N VAL A 39 -12.55 -2.25 27.02
CA VAL A 39 -11.35 -3.01 27.38
C VAL A 39 -11.15 -2.89 28.89
N ASP A 40 -10.99 -4.02 29.57
CA ASP A 40 -10.52 -4.04 30.97
C ASP A 40 -9.04 -3.61 31.00
N LEU A 41 -8.72 -2.50 31.65
CA LEU A 41 -7.37 -1.95 31.67
C LEU A 41 -6.34 -2.76 32.49
N LYS A 42 -6.78 -3.74 33.28
CA LYS A 42 -5.90 -4.64 34.04
C LYS A 42 -5.49 -5.87 33.24
N SER A 43 -6.49 -6.56 32.68
CA SER A 43 -6.30 -7.80 31.92
C SER A 43 -6.09 -7.56 30.42
N TYR A 44 -6.54 -6.41 29.93
CA TYR A 44 -6.73 -6.06 28.51
C TYR A 44 -7.83 -6.85 27.81
N GLU A 45 -8.64 -7.63 28.53
CA GLU A 45 -9.73 -8.38 27.93
C GLU A 45 -10.76 -7.44 27.28
N PRO A 46 -11.10 -7.66 25.99
CA PRO A 46 -12.08 -6.86 25.27
C PRO A 46 -13.50 -7.29 25.61
N THR A 47 -14.44 -6.35 25.60
CA THR A 47 -15.87 -6.62 25.51
C THR A 47 -16.35 -6.31 24.11
N PHE A 48 -16.60 -7.35 23.32
CA PHE A 48 -17.17 -7.20 21.99
C PHE A 48 -18.70 -7.10 22.05
N VAL A 49 -19.27 -6.23 21.22
CA VAL A 49 -20.71 -6.04 21.05
C VAL A 49 -21.09 -6.28 19.59
N TYR A 50 -22.32 -6.72 19.36
CA TYR A 50 -22.84 -6.87 18.00
C TYR A 50 -23.02 -5.52 17.32
N HIS A 51 -22.72 -5.46 16.02
CA HIS A 51 -23.15 -4.33 15.21
C HIS A 51 -24.69 -4.31 15.13
N GLU A 52 -25.30 -3.16 15.42
CA GLU A 52 -26.77 -2.99 15.42
C GLU A 52 -27.41 -3.50 14.11
N LYS A 53 -26.78 -3.19 12.96
CA LYS A 53 -27.25 -3.59 11.62
C LYS A 53 -27.16 -5.10 11.35
N LYS A 54 -26.50 -5.88 12.21
CA LYS A 54 -26.26 -7.33 12.05
C LYS A 54 -26.73 -8.13 13.26
N ALA A 55 -27.61 -7.57 14.09
CA ALA A 55 -28.09 -8.23 15.32
C ALA A 55 -28.74 -9.61 15.09
N ASN A 56 -29.33 -9.85 13.92
CA ASN A 56 -29.96 -11.14 13.58
C ASN A 56 -28.97 -12.19 13.09
N LEU A 57 -27.80 -11.79 12.59
CA LEU A 57 -26.83 -12.69 11.96
C LEU A 57 -26.39 -13.84 12.90
N PRO A 58 -26.09 -13.63 14.20
CA PRO A 58 -25.73 -14.73 15.09
C PRO A 58 -26.78 -15.84 15.19
N ARG A 59 -28.06 -15.46 15.21
CA ARG A 59 -29.18 -16.43 15.22
C ARG A 59 -29.22 -17.23 13.92
N GLU A 60 -29.03 -16.56 12.78
CA GLU A 60 -28.99 -17.20 11.47
C GLU A 60 -27.80 -18.17 11.34
N LEU A 61 -26.62 -17.77 11.83
CA LEU A 61 -25.41 -18.60 11.84
C LEU A 61 -25.63 -19.87 12.68
N ARG A 62 -26.14 -19.75 13.91
CA ARG A 62 -26.48 -20.90 14.77
C ARG A 62 -27.48 -21.85 14.11
N ALA A 63 -28.55 -21.30 13.54
CA ALA A 63 -29.58 -22.09 12.90
C ALA A 63 -29.03 -22.85 11.68
N ALA A 64 -28.16 -22.22 10.89
CA ALA A 64 -27.55 -22.84 9.73
C ALA A 64 -26.47 -23.87 10.09
N ALA A 65 -25.74 -23.67 11.19
CA ALA A 65 -24.65 -24.53 11.63
C ALA A 65 -25.11 -25.79 12.39
N LYS A 66 -26.35 -25.83 12.87
CA LYS A 66 -26.84 -26.89 13.76
C LYS A 66 -26.67 -28.28 13.13
N GLY A 67 -25.83 -29.12 13.75
CA GLY A 67 -25.54 -30.50 13.32
C GLY A 67 -24.66 -30.61 12.06
N GLU A 68 -24.17 -29.48 11.52
CA GLU A 68 -23.34 -29.44 10.31
C GLU A 68 -21.84 -29.50 10.65
N VAL A 69 -21.04 -30.01 9.71
CA VAL A 69 -19.60 -29.72 9.66
C VAL A 69 -19.44 -28.32 9.05
N VAL A 70 -18.89 -27.38 9.82
CA VAL A 70 -18.78 -25.96 9.47
C VAL A 70 -17.36 -25.62 9.07
N MET A 71 -17.19 -25.14 7.83
CA MET A 71 -15.93 -24.60 7.32
C MET A 71 -15.90 -23.08 7.53
N LEU A 72 -15.03 -22.64 8.44
CA LEU A 72 -14.73 -21.24 8.73
C LEU A 72 -13.70 -20.74 7.71
N ALA A 73 -14.19 -20.02 6.70
CA ALA A 73 -13.44 -19.65 5.50
C ALA A 73 -13.20 -18.13 5.38
N GLY A 74 -12.96 -17.47 6.52
CA GLY A 74 -12.45 -16.09 6.51
C GLY A 74 -11.12 -16.00 5.76
N ASP A 75 -10.82 -14.82 5.22
CA ASP A 75 -9.59 -14.57 4.49
C ASP A 75 -8.32 -14.97 5.28
N PRO A 76 -7.22 -15.38 4.61
CA PRO A 76 -5.99 -15.83 5.25
C PRO A 76 -5.11 -14.67 5.74
N ASP A 77 -5.72 -13.71 6.45
CA ASP A 77 -5.05 -12.62 7.15
C ASP A 77 -5.56 -12.50 8.60
N ARG A 78 -4.94 -11.63 9.41
CA ARG A 78 -5.34 -11.41 10.81
C ARG A 78 -6.80 -11.01 10.97
N GLU A 79 -7.35 -10.25 10.03
CA GLU A 79 -8.73 -9.74 10.10
C GLU A 79 -9.74 -10.85 9.75
N GLY A 80 -9.50 -11.61 8.69
CA GLY A 80 -10.31 -12.77 8.30
C GLY A 80 -10.29 -13.88 9.36
N TYR A 81 -9.15 -14.06 10.02
CA TYR A 81 -9.04 -14.99 11.14
C TYR A 81 -9.84 -14.51 12.36
N ALA A 82 -9.81 -13.21 12.69
CA ALA A 82 -10.65 -12.66 13.76
C ALA A 82 -12.16 -12.79 13.47
N ILE A 83 -12.58 -12.60 12.22
CA ILE A 83 -13.97 -12.89 11.80
C ILE A 83 -14.29 -14.37 12.05
N SER A 84 -13.38 -15.27 11.68
CA SER A 84 -13.54 -16.71 11.88
C SER A 84 -13.66 -17.09 13.36
N CYS A 85 -12.88 -16.47 14.25
CA CYS A 85 -13.01 -16.63 15.70
C CYS A 85 -14.38 -16.19 16.20
N HIS A 86 -14.86 -15.00 15.79
CA HIS A 86 -16.18 -14.53 16.18
C HIS A 86 -17.30 -15.45 15.68
N ILE A 87 -17.17 -16.03 14.47
CA ILE A 87 -18.12 -17.03 13.96
C ILE A 87 -18.06 -18.30 14.81
N HIS A 88 -16.86 -18.82 15.09
CA HIS A 88 -16.64 -20.03 15.88
C HIS A 88 -17.31 -19.93 17.25
N GLU A 89 -17.14 -18.81 17.95
CA GLU A 89 -17.80 -18.53 19.23
C GLU A 89 -19.32 -18.66 19.17
N GLU A 90 -19.94 -18.27 18.05
CA GLU A 90 -21.39 -18.34 17.89
C GLU A 90 -21.90 -19.76 17.57
N VAL A 91 -21.09 -20.59 16.92
CA VAL A 91 -21.56 -21.85 16.30
C VAL A 91 -20.99 -23.13 16.91
N LYS A 92 -19.89 -23.08 17.67
CA LYS A 92 -19.19 -24.26 18.19
C LYS A 92 -20.06 -25.20 19.03
N ASP A 93 -21.05 -24.67 19.75
CA ASP A 93 -21.91 -25.48 20.63
C ASP A 93 -23.11 -26.12 19.90
N VAL A 94 -23.35 -25.73 18.64
CA VAL A 94 -24.45 -26.27 17.82
C VAL A 94 -23.96 -27.03 16.59
N ALA A 95 -22.76 -26.73 16.11
CA ALA A 95 -22.11 -27.43 15.00
C ALA A 95 -21.72 -28.85 15.41
N LYS A 96 -21.65 -29.76 14.42
CA LYS A 96 -21.05 -31.09 14.63
C LYS A 96 -19.54 -30.98 14.79
N GLU A 97 -18.92 -30.11 13.99
CA GLU A 97 -17.47 -29.88 13.94
C GLU A 97 -17.21 -28.52 13.29
N CYS A 98 -16.17 -27.81 13.74
CA CYS A 98 -15.72 -26.56 13.14
C CYS A 98 -14.30 -26.73 12.59
N LEU A 99 -14.14 -26.52 11.29
CA LEU A 99 -12.86 -26.62 10.59
C LEU A 99 -12.48 -25.24 10.04
N ARG A 100 -11.19 -24.94 9.97
CA ARG A 100 -10.66 -23.77 9.26
C ARG A 100 -10.28 -24.14 7.85
N MET A 101 -10.79 -23.37 6.90
CA MET A 101 -10.51 -23.52 5.46
C MET A 101 -9.90 -22.22 4.93
N GLU A 102 -8.61 -22.21 4.63
CA GLU A 102 -7.95 -21.03 4.08
C GLU A 102 -8.05 -21.01 2.55
N ILE A 103 -8.55 -19.89 1.99
CA ILE A 103 -8.78 -19.76 0.55
C ILE A 103 -7.80 -18.72 -0.01
N TYR A 104 -6.91 -19.17 -0.88
CA TYR A 104 -5.92 -18.31 -1.57
C TYR A 104 -6.31 -17.94 -3.00
N GLU A 105 -7.22 -18.72 -3.59
CA GLU A 105 -7.85 -18.46 -4.89
C GLU A 105 -9.24 -19.12 -4.93
N VAL A 106 -10.22 -18.44 -5.53
CA VAL A 106 -11.61 -18.91 -5.61
C VAL A 106 -11.86 -19.66 -6.93
N THR A 107 -11.04 -20.67 -7.20
CA THR A 107 -11.13 -21.57 -8.36
C THR A 107 -11.59 -22.97 -7.92
N GLU A 108 -12.02 -23.82 -8.84
CA GLU A 108 -12.36 -25.21 -8.49
C GLU A 108 -11.16 -25.97 -7.92
N LYS A 109 -9.98 -25.82 -8.53
CA LYS A 109 -8.72 -26.39 -8.04
C LYS A 109 -8.40 -25.87 -6.64
N GLY A 110 -8.32 -24.56 -6.47
CA GLY A 110 -7.96 -23.92 -5.21
C GLY A 110 -8.92 -24.23 -4.07
N LEU A 111 -10.23 -24.28 -4.33
CA LEU A 111 -11.22 -24.64 -3.31
C LEU A 111 -11.12 -26.12 -2.89
N LYS A 112 -10.86 -27.04 -3.82
CA LYS A 112 -10.62 -28.46 -3.49
C LYS A 112 -9.35 -28.63 -2.66
N GLU A 113 -8.27 -27.95 -3.03
CA GLU A 113 -7.03 -27.94 -2.25
C GLU A 113 -7.25 -27.36 -0.84
N SER A 114 -8.01 -26.27 -0.75
CA SER A 114 -8.36 -25.62 0.53
C SER A 114 -9.18 -26.55 1.42
N LEU A 115 -10.12 -27.31 0.86
CA LEU A 115 -10.89 -28.33 1.58
C LEU A 115 -9.99 -29.47 2.08
N ALA A 116 -9.08 -29.96 1.24
CA ALA A 116 -8.17 -31.05 1.59
C ALA A 116 -7.17 -30.67 2.68
N LYS A 117 -6.85 -29.38 2.80
CA LYS A 117 -5.95 -28.82 3.82
C LYS A 117 -6.68 -28.25 5.03
N ALA A 118 -8.01 -28.38 5.10
CA ALA A 118 -8.78 -27.88 6.23
C ALA A 118 -8.42 -28.65 7.51
N VAL A 119 -8.27 -27.92 8.62
CA VAL A 119 -7.90 -28.48 9.93
C VAL A 119 -8.93 -28.09 10.99
N PRO A 120 -9.06 -28.83 12.11
CA PRO A 120 -9.86 -28.41 13.25
C PRO A 120 -9.56 -26.97 13.64
N PHE A 121 -10.59 -26.15 13.90
CA PHE A 121 -10.38 -24.73 14.18
C PHE A 121 -9.47 -24.52 15.39
N GLU A 122 -9.53 -25.41 16.36
CA GLU A 122 -8.69 -25.42 17.57
C GLU A 122 -7.20 -25.68 17.29
N GLU A 123 -6.88 -26.33 16.16
CA GLU A 123 -5.50 -26.63 15.74
C GLU A 123 -4.87 -25.53 14.87
N THR A 124 -5.62 -24.46 14.63
CA THR A 124 -5.14 -23.35 13.79
C THR A 124 -4.28 -22.36 14.55
N ASN A 125 -3.58 -21.48 13.83
CA ASN A 125 -2.66 -20.53 14.46
C ASN A 125 -3.41 -19.43 15.24
N SER A 126 -3.68 -19.70 16.52
CA SER A 126 -4.27 -18.76 17.48
C SER A 126 -3.48 -17.44 17.60
N GLY A 127 -2.19 -17.44 17.26
CA GLY A 127 -1.35 -16.26 17.17
C GLY A 127 -1.90 -15.17 16.23
N LEU A 128 -2.59 -15.55 15.15
CA LEU A 128 -3.23 -14.59 14.24
C LEU A 128 -4.34 -13.79 14.93
N TYR A 129 -5.20 -14.47 15.69
CA TYR A 129 -6.24 -13.82 16.48
C TYR A 129 -5.65 -12.97 17.61
N ASN A 130 -4.67 -13.51 18.33
CA ASN A 130 -3.97 -12.79 19.38
C ASN A 130 -3.30 -11.50 18.86
N ALA A 131 -2.67 -11.55 17.68
CA ALA A 131 -2.09 -10.37 17.05
C ALA A 131 -3.17 -9.37 16.61
N PHE A 132 -4.33 -9.84 16.14
CA PHE A 132 -5.49 -8.98 15.89
C PHE A 132 -5.95 -8.28 17.19
N LEU A 133 -6.10 -9.01 18.30
CA LEU A 133 -6.46 -8.45 19.60
C LEU A 133 -5.45 -7.39 20.05
N GLY A 134 -4.16 -7.73 20.04
CA GLY A 134 -3.08 -6.81 20.39
C GLY A 134 -3.14 -5.52 19.58
N ARG A 135 -3.32 -5.62 18.25
CA ARG A 135 -3.49 -4.47 17.36
C ARG A 135 -4.75 -3.66 17.71
N ARG A 136 -5.91 -4.31 17.76
CA ARG A 136 -7.22 -3.65 17.95
C ARG A 136 -7.27 -2.93 19.29
N ILE A 137 -6.78 -3.56 20.35
CA ILE A 137 -6.76 -3.04 21.71
C ILE A 137 -5.68 -1.98 21.87
N GLY A 138 -4.47 -2.19 21.32
CA GLY A 138 -3.42 -1.18 21.31
C GLY A 138 -3.86 0.11 20.61
N ASP A 139 -4.48 0.00 19.44
CA ASP A 139 -5.03 1.14 18.71
C ASP A 139 -6.20 1.80 19.47
N ARG A 140 -7.04 0.99 20.15
CA ARG A 140 -8.12 1.48 21.02
C ARG A 140 -7.58 2.30 22.20
N LEU A 141 -6.55 1.81 22.88
CA LEU A 141 -5.91 2.50 24.00
C LEU A 141 -5.36 3.86 23.57
N VAL A 142 -4.53 3.89 22.51
CA VAL A 142 -3.96 5.14 21.97
C VAL A 142 -5.08 6.12 21.58
N GLY A 143 -6.07 5.64 20.84
CA GLY A 143 -7.17 6.48 20.36
C GLY A 143 -8.02 7.05 21.48
N TYR A 144 -8.41 6.25 22.47
CA TYR A 144 -9.31 6.69 23.55
C TYR A 144 -8.62 7.49 24.65
N ILE A 145 -7.31 7.30 24.85
CA ILE A 145 -6.55 8.03 25.86
C ILE A 145 -6.00 9.33 25.27
N LEU A 146 -5.25 9.27 24.16
CA LEU A 146 -4.53 10.44 23.64
C LEU A 146 -5.43 11.40 22.85
N SER A 147 -6.40 10.91 22.08
CA SER A 147 -7.22 11.81 21.24
C SER A 147 -7.99 12.87 22.04
N PRO A 148 -8.65 12.54 23.18
CA PRO A 148 -9.31 13.55 24.01
C PRO A 148 -8.31 14.52 24.67
N ILE A 149 -7.15 14.03 25.12
CA ILE A 149 -6.10 14.87 25.72
C ILE A 149 -5.61 15.90 24.68
N THR A 150 -5.24 15.42 23.50
CA THR A 150 -4.79 16.25 22.38
C THR A 150 -5.88 17.23 21.95
N SER A 151 -7.13 16.77 21.81
CA SER A 151 -8.27 17.61 21.43
C SER A 151 -8.53 18.74 22.43
N LYS A 152 -8.46 18.44 23.73
CA LYS A 152 -8.60 19.44 24.80
C LYS A 152 -7.46 20.45 24.77
N SER A 153 -6.21 19.99 24.65
CA SER A 153 -5.04 20.88 24.61
C SER A 153 -5.03 21.81 23.39
N LEU A 154 -5.41 21.28 22.22
CA LEU A 154 -5.40 22.04 20.96
C LEU A 154 -6.72 22.77 20.67
N ARG A 155 -7.72 22.67 21.56
CA ARG A 155 -9.07 23.25 21.38
C ARG A 155 -9.68 22.94 20.01
N GLY A 156 -9.62 21.67 19.61
CA GLY A 156 -10.14 21.21 18.32
C GLY A 156 -10.42 19.71 18.30
N LYS A 157 -10.86 19.18 17.16
CA LYS A 157 -11.13 17.74 16.99
C LYS A 157 -9.90 17.05 16.41
N TYR A 158 -9.14 16.38 17.28
CA TYR A 158 -7.95 15.66 16.90
C TYR A 158 -8.05 14.18 17.26
N SER A 159 -7.36 13.36 16.48
CA SER A 159 -7.29 11.93 16.66
C SER A 159 -5.85 11.49 16.54
N VAL A 160 -5.44 10.69 17.51
CA VAL A 160 -4.10 10.14 17.61
C VAL A 160 -4.19 8.66 17.33
N GLY A 161 -3.28 8.13 16.52
CA GLY A 161 -3.24 6.72 16.20
C GLY A 161 -1.82 6.25 15.98
N ARG A 162 -1.52 5.04 16.46
CA ARG A 162 -0.17 4.46 16.47
C ARG A 162 0.50 4.39 15.11
N VAL A 163 -0.27 4.10 14.05
CA VAL A 163 0.22 4.08 12.65
C VAL A 163 -0.23 5.31 11.85
N GLN A 164 -1.36 5.93 12.24
CA GLN A 164 -1.90 7.12 11.59
C GLN A 164 -1.00 8.34 11.81
N SER A 165 -0.62 8.61 13.06
CA SER A 165 0.16 9.79 13.43
C SER A 165 1.56 9.78 12.82
N PRO A 166 2.32 8.66 12.79
CA PRO A 166 3.55 8.58 12.01
C PRO A 166 3.36 8.82 10.51
N ALA A 167 2.25 8.34 9.91
CA ALA A 167 1.97 8.61 8.50
C ALA A 167 1.73 10.10 8.22
N VAL A 168 1.00 10.80 9.10
CA VAL A 168 0.87 12.27 9.01
C VAL A 168 2.23 12.93 9.17
N ARG A 169 3.06 12.46 10.11
CA ARG A 169 4.42 12.99 10.33
C ARG A 169 5.27 12.90 9.07
N LEU A 170 5.23 11.79 8.32
CA LEU A 170 6.00 11.67 7.07
C LEU A 170 5.69 12.79 6.08
N VAL A 171 4.41 13.11 5.92
CA VAL A 171 3.97 14.18 5.01
C VAL A 171 4.38 15.55 5.53
N VAL A 172 4.23 15.80 6.84
CA VAL A 172 4.63 17.06 7.49
C VAL A 172 6.14 17.28 7.42
N ASP A 173 6.94 16.27 7.74
CA ASP A 173 8.40 16.37 7.73
C ASP A 173 8.93 16.56 6.29
N ARG A 174 8.36 15.86 5.28
CA ARG A 174 8.68 16.13 3.86
C ARG A 174 8.35 17.56 3.45
N GLU A 175 7.21 18.09 3.86
CA GLU A 175 6.85 19.47 3.52
C GLU A 175 7.77 20.48 4.20
N ARG A 176 8.25 20.19 5.41
CA ARG A 176 9.26 21.01 6.11
C ARG A 176 10.62 20.95 5.43
N GLU A 177 11.05 19.77 4.99
CA GLU A 177 12.23 19.61 4.15
C GLU A 177 12.13 20.50 2.91
N ILE A 178 10.98 20.51 2.24
CA ILE A 178 10.75 21.34 1.04
C ILE A 178 10.76 22.84 1.38
N ARG A 179 10.07 23.28 2.43
CA ARG A 179 9.96 24.69 2.82
C ARG A 179 11.29 25.27 3.31
N ASN A 180 12.09 24.47 4.01
CA ASN A 180 13.38 24.89 4.57
C ASN A 180 14.55 24.68 3.59
N PHE A 181 14.30 24.09 2.42
CA PHE A 181 15.32 23.82 1.44
C PHE A 181 15.84 25.12 0.80
N VAL A 182 17.12 25.41 0.99
CA VAL A 182 17.79 26.52 0.31
C VAL A 182 18.44 25.98 -0.96
N SER A 183 17.92 26.39 -2.10
CA SER A 183 18.47 26.00 -3.40
C SER A 183 19.83 26.63 -3.61
N THR A 184 20.82 25.78 -3.91
CA THR A 184 22.19 26.18 -4.22
C THR A 184 22.47 25.96 -5.70
N PRO A 185 23.16 26.91 -6.37
CA PRO A 185 23.62 26.70 -7.73
C PRO A 185 24.70 25.61 -7.74
N TYR A 186 24.76 24.87 -8.84
CA TYR A 186 25.87 23.98 -9.18
C TYR A 186 26.00 23.98 -10.70
N TRP A 187 27.20 23.68 -11.19
CA TRP A 187 27.49 23.68 -12.61
C TRP A 187 27.78 22.27 -13.10
N MET A 188 27.33 21.97 -14.30
CA MET A 188 27.67 20.76 -15.03
C MET A 188 28.50 21.17 -16.24
N LEU A 189 29.72 20.65 -16.32
CA LEU A 189 30.60 20.87 -17.46
C LEU A 189 30.51 19.67 -18.40
N ASP A 190 29.98 19.91 -19.60
CA ASP A 190 29.92 18.96 -20.70
C ASP A 190 30.80 19.50 -21.85
N ILE A 191 31.39 18.61 -22.67
CA ILE A 191 31.95 18.96 -23.98
C ILE A 191 31.08 18.35 -25.08
N MET A 192 30.88 19.10 -26.17
CA MET A 192 30.22 18.60 -27.37
C MET A 192 31.27 18.02 -28.30
N LEU A 193 31.12 16.73 -28.61
CA LEU A 193 31.95 16.00 -29.55
C LEU A 193 31.16 15.70 -30.82
N ASP A 194 31.84 15.67 -31.97
CA ASP A 194 31.27 15.27 -33.25
C ASP A 194 32.06 14.13 -33.85
N LYS A 195 31.36 13.08 -34.26
CA LYS A 195 31.93 11.97 -35.03
C LYS A 195 31.03 11.69 -36.21
N ASP A 196 31.56 11.91 -37.42
CA ASP A 196 30.88 11.69 -38.69
C ASP A 196 29.48 12.34 -38.76
N GLY A 197 29.35 13.56 -38.20
CA GLY A 197 28.10 14.31 -38.14
C GLY A 197 27.14 13.91 -37.01
N THR A 198 27.52 12.93 -36.19
CA THR A 198 26.79 12.57 -34.96
C THR A 198 27.36 13.35 -33.78
N GLN A 199 26.58 14.30 -33.25
CA GLN A 199 26.94 15.09 -32.09
C GLN A 199 26.50 14.41 -30.79
N PHE A 200 27.39 14.38 -29.81
CA PHE A 200 27.12 13.80 -28.50
C PHE A 200 27.87 14.52 -27.37
N LEU A 201 27.32 14.43 -26.16
CA LEU A 201 27.87 15.10 -24.98
C LEU A 201 28.75 14.14 -24.16
N ALA A 202 29.93 14.61 -23.77
CA ALA A 202 30.74 13.94 -22.75
C ALA A 202 30.84 14.85 -21.52
N ARG A 203 30.47 14.31 -20.35
CA ARG A 203 30.44 15.04 -19.07
C ARG A 203 31.76 14.94 -18.35
N HIS A 204 32.25 16.05 -17.78
CA HIS A 204 33.45 16.01 -16.96
C HIS A 204 33.31 14.99 -15.81
N ILE A 205 34.35 14.18 -15.56
CA ILE A 205 34.26 13.07 -14.60
C ILE A 205 34.02 13.50 -13.15
N ARG A 206 34.32 14.77 -12.81
CA ARG A 206 33.98 15.36 -11.49
C ARG A 206 32.46 15.47 -11.27
N GLY A 207 31.65 15.42 -12.34
CA GLY A 207 30.21 15.58 -12.26
C GLY A 207 29.81 17.01 -11.89
N LYS A 208 29.29 17.19 -10.67
CA LYS A 208 28.78 18.47 -10.18
C LYS A 208 29.91 19.35 -9.65
N PHE A 209 29.92 20.61 -10.07
CA PHE A 209 30.80 21.65 -9.54
C PHE A 209 29.99 22.60 -8.64
N GLU A 210 30.42 22.79 -7.39
CA GLU A 210 29.75 23.71 -6.44
C GLU A 210 30.22 25.16 -6.58
N GLN A 211 31.33 25.40 -7.29
CA GLN A 211 31.87 26.72 -7.57
C GLN A 211 32.12 26.87 -9.07
N ILE A 212 31.64 27.97 -9.67
CA ILE A 212 31.80 28.21 -11.10
C ILE A 212 33.27 28.31 -11.52
N ALA A 213 34.10 28.93 -10.67
CA ALA A 213 35.52 29.14 -10.93
C ALA A 213 36.29 27.83 -11.18
N ASP A 214 35.90 26.74 -10.52
CA ASP A 214 36.51 25.42 -10.74
C ASP A 214 36.24 24.89 -12.15
N ALA A 215 35.02 25.10 -12.66
CA ALA A 215 34.64 24.68 -14.00
C ALA A 215 35.25 25.60 -15.06
N GLU A 216 35.31 26.91 -14.79
CA GLU A 216 35.95 27.91 -15.68
C GLU A 216 37.46 27.69 -15.78
N ALA A 217 38.13 27.31 -14.70
CA ALA A 217 39.55 26.96 -14.72
C ALA A 217 39.82 25.76 -15.64
N ILE A 218 38.95 24.74 -15.62
CA ILE A 218 39.02 23.61 -16.54
C ILE A 218 38.78 24.07 -17.98
N ILE A 219 37.75 24.89 -18.23
CA ILE A 219 37.47 25.45 -19.57
C ILE A 219 38.71 26.20 -20.11
N ALA A 220 39.36 27.02 -19.28
CA ALA A 220 40.55 27.78 -19.68
C ALA A 220 41.71 26.87 -20.12
N VAL A 221 41.84 25.68 -19.53
CA VAL A 221 42.84 24.67 -19.90
C VAL A 221 42.47 23.98 -21.22
N ILE A 222 41.20 23.64 -21.42
CA ILE A 222 40.77 22.82 -22.57
C ILE A 222 40.39 23.62 -23.82
N GLN A 223 40.06 24.92 -23.69
CA GLN A 223 39.44 25.73 -24.76
C GLN A 223 40.22 25.73 -26.08
N ALA A 224 41.56 25.75 -26.02
CA ALA A 224 42.42 25.82 -27.20
C ALA A 224 42.50 24.48 -27.96
N GLN A 225 42.12 23.37 -27.33
CA GLN A 225 42.11 22.06 -27.97
C GLN A 225 40.91 21.94 -28.91
N THR A 226 41.09 21.39 -30.10
CA THR A 226 39.99 21.18 -31.06
C THR A 226 39.54 19.72 -31.13
N HIS A 227 40.21 18.83 -30.39
CA HIS A 227 39.94 17.40 -30.38
C HIS A 227 40.04 16.86 -28.96
N ALA A 228 39.36 15.74 -28.71
CA ALA A 228 39.46 14.96 -27.50
C ALA A 228 39.99 13.55 -27.83
N LEU A 229 40.96 13.07 -27.06
CA LEU A 229 41.52 11.74 -27.22
C LEU A 229 40.61 10.71 -26.55
N ALA A 230 40.16 9.71 -27.30
CA ALA A 230 39.43 8.58 -26.73
C ALA A 230 40.37 7.67 -25.91
N GLU A 231 40.52 7.96 -24.63
CA GLU A 231 41.41 7.23 -23.71
C GLU A 231 40.88 5.80 -23.44
N LYS A 232 39.55 5.63 -23.39
CA LYS A 232 38.94 4.32 -23.08
C LYS A 232 37.56 4.18 -23.71
N VAL A 233 37.31 3.05 -24.34
CA VAL A 233 35.97 2.67 -24.84
C VAL A 233 35.60 1.31 -24.25
N VAL A 234 34.54 1.26 -23.46
CA VAL A 234 33.99 0.03 -22.88
C VAL A 234 32.63 -0.24 -23.47
N ARG A 235 32.50 -1.37 -24.16
CA ARG A 235 31.22 -1.89 -24.66
C ARG A 235 30.91 -3.17 -23.91
N LYS A 236 29.70 -3.28 -23.36
CA LYS A 236 29.25 -4.49 -22.68
C LYS A 236 27.75 -4.68 -22.84
N GLU A 237 27.34 -5.94 -22.97
CA GLU A 237 25.93 -6.31 -22.85
C GLU A 237 25.52 -6.16 -21.37
N VAL A 238 24.47 -5.37 -21.11
CA VAL A 238 23.85 -5.20 -19.79
C VAL A 238 22.43 -5.75 -19.84
N LYS A 239 22.08 -6.54 -18.83
CA LYS A 239 20.76 -7.15 -18.70
C LYS A 239 19.92 -6.37 -17.69
N GLN A 240 18.67 -6.11 -18.04
CA GLN A 240 17.64 -5.64 -17.12
C GLN A 240 16.68 -6.80 -16.86
N SER A 241 16.66 -7.29 -15.63
CA SER A 241 15.78 -8.40 -15.24
C SER A 241 14.36 -7.90 -14.97
N PRO A 242 13.33 -8.72 -15.24
CA PRO A 242 11.96 -8.36 -14.90
C PRO A 242 11.77 -8.25 -13.39
N LYS A 243 10.83 -7.39 -13.00
CA LYS A 243 10.37 -7.30 -11.60
C LYS A 243 9.50 -8.52 -11.25
N PRO A 244 9.43 -8.92 -9.96
CA PRO A 244 8.57 -10.01 -9.51
C PRO A 244 7.08 -9.72 -9.76
N PRO A 245 6.22 -10.76 -9.61
CA PRO A 245 4.78 -10.58 -9.43
C PRO A 245 4.48 -9.57 -8.33
N PHE A 246 3.27 -9.00 -8.36
CA PHE A 246 2.94 -7.94 -7.42
C PHE A 246 2.83 -8.46 -5.97
N THR A 247 3.43 -7.72 -5.04
CA THR A 247 2.95 -7.65 -3.66
C THR A 247 1.81 -6.62 -3.56
N THR A 248 1.13 -6.51 -2.42
CA THR A 248 0.12 -5.46 -2.19
C THR A 248 0.68 -4.06 -2.36
N VAL A 249 1.88 -3.80 -1.83
CA VAL A 249 2.51 -2.46 -1.90
C VAL A 249 2.90 -2.12 -3.33
N ASP A 250 3.47 -3.09 -4.05
CA ASP A 250 3.87 -2.86 -5.44
C ASP A 250 2.65 -2.66 -6.34
N LEU A 251 1.55 -3.38 -6.11
CA LEU A 251 0.29 -3.19 -6.84
C LEU A 251 -0.28 -1.78 -6.59
N GLN A 252 -0.40 -1.37 -5.33
CA GLN A 252 -0.92 -0.04 -4.98
C GLN A 252 -0.07 1.08 -5.58
N ALA A 253 1.26 0.95 -5.53
CA ALA A 253 2.16 1.93 -6.11
C ALA A 253 2.08 1.96 -7.64
N ALA A 254 2.03 0.81 -8.30
CA ALA A 254 1.92 0.74 -9.75
C ALA A 254 0.57 1.27 -10.26
N ALA A 255 -0.54 0.92 -9.57
CA ALA A 255 -1.88 1.40 -9.90
C ALA A 255 -1.99 2.92 -9.72
N ALA A 256 -1.40 3.49 -8.66
CA ALA A 256 -1.37 4.94 -8.46
C ALA A 256 -0.65 5.69 -9.58
N VAL A 257 0.46 5.15 -10.09
CA VAL A 257 1.22 5.80 -11.16
C VAL A 257 0.56 5.60 -12.53
N ARG A 258 0.21 4.35 -12.87
CA ARG A 258 -0.25 3.94 -14.21
C ARG A 258 -1.74 4.17 -14.44
N LEU A 259 -2.57 3.96 -13.41
CA LEU A 259 -4.03 4.01 -13.51
C LEU A 259 -4.63 5.21 -12.78
N LYS A 260 -3.81 5.95 -12.01
CA LYS A 260 -4.24 7.05 -11.12
C LYS A 260 -5.27 6.60 -10.08
N TYR A 261 -5.23 5.33 -9.68
CA TYR A 261 -6.10 4.80 -8.62
C TYR A 261 -5.48 5.02 -7.25
N ALA A 262 -6.30 5.52 -6.31
CA ALA A 262 -5.91 5.59 -4.91
C ALA A 262 -5.71 4.17 -4.33
N PRO A 263 -4.89 3.99 -3.29
CA PRO A 263 -4.71 2.70 -2.63
C PRO A 263 -6.03 2.03 -2.22
N GLU A 264 -6.98 2.78 -1.67
CA GLU A 264 -8.31 2.28 -1.29
C GLU A 264 -9.10 1.75 -2.49
N GLN A 265 -9.15 2.52 -3.58
CA GLN A 265 -9.82 2.08 -4.81
C GLN A 265 -9.17 0.82 -5.37
N THR A 266 -7.83 0.77 -5.39
CA THR A 266 -7.06 -0.38 -5.85
C THR A 266 -7.43 -1.64 -5.04
N MET A 267 -7.46 -1.54 -3.72
CA MET A 267 -7.81 -2.68 -2.86
C MET A 267 -9.25 -3.12 -3.01
N LYS A 268 -10.20 -2.18 -3.19
CA LYS A 268 -11.60 -2.51 -3.43
C LYS A 268 -11.78 -3.28 -4.75
N LEU A 269 -11.13 -2.82 -5.82
CA LEU A 269 -11.16 -3.49 -7.12
C LEU A 269 -10.47 -4.88 -7.05
N ALA A 270 -9.34 -4.98 -6.35
CA ALA A 270 -8.62 -6.24 -6.16
C ALA A 270 -9.42 -7.25 -5.33
N GLN A 271 -10.11 -6.82 -4.28
CA GLN A 271 -11.03 -7.67 -3.50
C GLN A 271 -12.12 -8.24 -4.41
N ALA A 272 -12.74 -7.42 -5.25
CA ALA A 272 -13.76 -7.90 -6.19
C ALA A 272 -13.19 -8.92 -7.18
N LEU A 273 -12.01 -8.67 -7.76
CA LEU A 273 -11.33 -9.62 -8.63
C LEU A 273 -11.06 -10.96 -7.93
N PHE A 274 -10.62 -10.92 -6.66
CA PHE A 274 -10.38 -12.12 -5.85
C PHE A 274 -11.67 -12.88 -5.53
N ASP A 275 -12.72 -12.18 -5.07
CA ASP A 275 -14.02 -12.78 -4.73
C ASP A 275 -14.69 -13.46 -5.94
N HIS A 276 -14.41 -12.96 -7.16
CA HIS A 276 -14.85 -13.56 -8.43
C HIS A 276 -13.92 -14.66 -8.96
N GLY A 277 -12.81 -14.96 -8.27
CA GLY A 277 -11.86 -16.02 -8.64
C GLY A 277 -10.95 -15.67 -9.82
N ILE A 278 -10.72 -14.38 -10.08
CA ILE A 278 -9.95 -13.88 -11.23
C ILE A 278 -8.47 -13.68 -10.89
N ILE A 279 -8.18 -13.33 -9.63
CA ILE A 279 -6.80 -13.18 -9.12
C ILE A 279 -6.62 -13.97 -7.82
N THR A 280 -5.36 -14.23 -7.46
CA THR A 280 -4.98 -14.72 -6.13
C THR A 280 -5.23 -13.68 -5.05
N TYR A 281 -5.15 -14.10 -3.78
CA TYR A 281 -5.36 -13.22 -2.64
C TYR A 281 -4.46 -11.98 -2.68
N HIS A 282 -5.08 -10.80 -2.59
CA HIS A 282 -4.47 -9.51 -2.92
C HIS A 282 -3.81 -8.79 -1.73
N ARG A 283 -3.90 -9.35 -0.52
CA ARG A 283 -3.19 -8.86 0.69
C ARG A 283 -2.03 -9.79 1.00
N THR A 284 -0.91 -9.55 0.35
CA THR A 284 0.27 -10.42 0.36
C THR A 284 1.55 -9.60 0.27
N ASP A 285 2.56 -10.02 1.02
CA ASP A 285 3.95 -9.58 0.90
C ASP A 285 4.82 -10.62 0.16
N SER A 286 4.21 -11.68 -0.38
CA SER A 286 4.86 -12.71 -1.18
C SER A 286 5.00 -12.30 -2.64
N VAL A 287 6.04 -12.84 -3.26
CA VAL A 287 6.28 -12.77 -4.71
C VAL A 287 6.28 -14.16 -5.38
N ARG A 288 5.95 -15.20 -4.61
CA ARG A 288 5.90 -16.59 -5.09
C ARG A 288 4.79 -16.76 -6.14
N MET A 289 4.96 -17.71 -7.04
CA MET A 289 3.96 -18.10 -8.02
C MET A 289 3.92 -19.62 -8.12
N ASP A 290 2.74 -20.21 -8.23
CA ASP A 290 2.52 -21.64 -8.44
C ASP A 290 3.23 -22.15 -9.69
N ASP A 291 3.90 -23.30 -9.57
CA ASP A 291 4.69 -23.89 -10.66
C ASP A 291 3.83 -24.29 -11.85
N ALA A 292 2.57 -24.69 -11.63
CA ALA A 292 1.66 -25.02 -12.74
C ALA A 292 1.32 -23.77 -13.55
N PHE A 293 1.02 -22.65 -12.87
CA PHE A 293 0.76 -21.38 -13.55
C PHE A 293 2.00 -20.81 -14.26
N ILE A 294 3.20 -20.99 -13.70
CA ILE A 294 4.46 -20.71 -14.40
C ILE A 294 4.55 -21.54 -15.70
N GLY A 295 4.19 -22.83 -15.63
CA GLY A 295 4.11 -23.71 -16.80
C GLY A 295 3.18 -23.17 -17.88
N GLU A 296 1.97 -22.76 -17.50
CA GLU A 296 0.99 -22.15 -18.41
C GLU A 296 1.53 -20.87 -19.09
N ILE A 297 2.18 -19.98 -18.32
CA ILE A 297 2.81 -18.78 -18.87
C ILE A 297 3.87 -19.15 -19.92
N ARG A 298 4.73 -20.13 -19.61
CA ARG A 298 5.80 -20.55 -20.51
C ARG A 298 5.25 -21.15 -21.80
N GLU A 299 4.25 -22.01 -21.71
CA GLU A 299 3.59 -22.60 -22.89
C GLU A 299 2.95 -21.50 -23.76
N PHE A 300 2.23 -20.57 -23.14
CA PHE A 300 1.59 -19.47 -23.85
C PHE A 300 2.61 -18.56 -24.55
N LEU A 301 3.65 -18.13 -23.83
CA LEU A 301 4.68 -17.25 -24.38
C LEU A 301 5.51 -17.93 -25.47
N GLY A 302 5.83 -19.22 -25.33
CA GLY A 302 6.53 -19.98 -26.37
C GLY A 302 5.75 -19.99 -27.69
N LYS A 303 4.43 -20.15 -27.63
CA LYS A 303 3.55 -20.08 -28.82
C LYS A 303 3.36 -18.64 -29.34
N ALA A 304 3.23 -17.66 -28.45
CA ALA A 304 2.86 -16.30 -28.82
C ALA A 304 4.05 -15.42 -29.26
N LEU A 305 5.22 -15.58 -28.62
CA LEU A 305 6.40 -14.73 -28.82
C LEU A 305 7.66 -15.51 -29.21
N GLY A 306 7.70 -16.84 -29.02
CA GLY A 306 8.86 -17.68 -29.32
C GLY A 306 9.77 -17.92 -28.12
N ASP A 307 10.60 -18.97 -28.22
CA ASP A 307 11.45 -19.47 -27.12
C ASP A 307 12.49 -18.46 -26.63
N GLU A 308 12.90 -17.51 -27.47
CA GLU A 308 13.85 -16.44 -27.11
C GLU A 308 13.33 -15.49 -26.02
N TYR A 309 12.01 -15.38 -25.86
CA TYR A 309 11.37 -14.61 -24.79
C TYR A 309 11.23 -15.39 -23.48
N LEU A 310 11.63 -16.66 -23.44
CA LEU A 310 11.61 -17.49 -22.26
C LEU A 310 13.01 -17.63 -21.65
N PRO A 311 13.15 -17.47 -20.33
CA PRO A 311 14.40 -17.86 -19.67
C PRO A 311 14.55 -19.40 -19.73
N PRO A 312 15.79 -19.92 -19.80
CA PRO A 312 16.05 -21.37 -19.86
C PRO A 312 15.44 -22.14 -18.69
N LYS A 313 15.38 -21.50 -17.51
CA LYS A 313 14.71 -21.99 -16.31
C LYS A 313 13.69 -20.93 -15.84
N PRO A 314 12.61 -21.33 -15.16
CA PRO A 314 11.70 -20.39 -14.52
C PRO A 314 12.43 -19.36 -13.65
N ASN A 315 11.97 -18.12 -13.68
CA ASN A 315 12.52 -17.08 -12.83
C ASN A 315 12.00 -17.29 -11.41
N GLN A 316 12.92 -17.46 -10.45
CA GLN A 316 12.58 -17.52 -9.04
C GLN A 316 12.77 -16.16 -8.37
N HIS A 317 11.75 -15.73 -7.62
CA HIS A 317 11.76 -14.48 -6.87
C HIS A 317 11.68 -14.80 -5.38
N LYS A 318 12.45 -14.09 -4.56
CA LYS A 318 12.48 -14.30 -3.11
C LYS A 318 11.72 -13.18 -2.41
N SER A 319 10.79 -13.55 -1.52
CA SER A 319 10.06 -12.61 -0.67
C SER A 319 11.00 -11.95 0.34
N LYS A 320 10.67 -10.72 0.78
CA LYS A 320 11.47 -10.02 1.80
C LYS A 320 11.35 -10.71 3.17
N ASN A 321 10.18 -11.25 3.49
CA ASN A 321 9.89 -11.95 4.74
C ASN A 321 9.73 -13.45 4.47
N SER A 322 10.45 -14.30 5.20
CA SER A 322 10.32 -15.76 5.08
C SER A 322 8.95 -16.30 5.47
N GLN A 323 8.21 -15.57 6.31
CA GLN A 323 6.82 -15.90 6.68
C GLN A 323 5.82 -15.69 5.54
N ALA A 324 6.18 -14.91 4.53
CA ALA A 324 5.35 -14.66 3.35
C ALA A 324 5.31 -15.87 2.41
N ASP A 325 6.25 -16.82 2.53
CA ASP A 325 6.45 -17.89 1.54
C ASP A 325 5.30 -18.90 1.48
N ALA A 326 4.39 -18.91 2.48
CA ALA A 326 3.13 -19.66 2.42
C ALA A 326 2.13 -19.07 1.41
N HIS A 327 2.22 -17.77 1.12
CA HIS A 327 1.36 -17.04 0.19
C HIS A 327 1.97 -16.99 -1.22
N GLU A 328 1.13 -16.61 -2.18
CA GLU A 328 1.55 -16.24 -3.51
C GLU A 328 1.53 -14.72 -3.69
N GLY A 329 2.27 -14.23 -4.69
CA GLY A 329 2.10 -12.89 -5.22
C GLY A 329 0.76 -12.75 -5.93
N ILE A 330 0.36 -11.51 -6.16
CA ILE A 330 -0.88 -11.16 -6.83
C ILE A 330 -0.73 -11.44 -8.32
N ARG A 331 -1.48 -12.43 -8.82
CA ARG A 331 -1.44 -12.92 -10.18
C ARG A 331 -2.84 -13.33 -10.66
N PRO A 332 -3.06 -13.49 -11.97
CA PRO A 332 -4.23 -14.20 -12.50
C PRO A 332 -4.32 -15.62 -11.95
N THR A 333 -5.55 -16.12 -11.84
CA THR A 333 -5.81 -17.54 -11.50
C THR A 333 -5.65 -18.47 -12.69
N HIS A 334 -5.79 -17.96 -13.92
CA HIS A 334 -5.70 -18.72 -15.17
C HIS A 334 -4.99 -17.93 -16.26
N MET A 335 -4.23 -18.62 -17.11
CA MET A 335 -3.55 -17.98 -18.24
C MET A 335 -4.50 -17.81 -19.44
N HIS A 336 -4.41 -16.67 -20.11
CA HIS A 336 -5.18 -16.33 -21.32
C HIS A 336 -4.49 -15.18 -22.08
N SER A 337 -5.01 -14.75 -23.23
CA SER A 337 -4.48 -13.58 -23.95
C SER A 337 -4.99 -12.26 -23.38
N THR A 338 -4.27 -11.15 -23.62
CA THR A 338 -4.74 -9.81 -23.20
C THR A 338 -6.03 -9.38 -23.93
N ALA A 339 -6.31 -9.93 -25.11
CA ALA A 339 -7.53 -9.63 -25.85
C ALA A 339 -8.80 -10.13 -25.13
N GLU A 340 -8.68 -11.18 -24.32
CA GLU A 340 -9.80 -11.79 -23.59
C GLU A 340 -10.14 -11.08 -22.28
N ILE A 341 -9.29 -10.17 -21.79
CA ILE A 341 -9.45 -9.51 -20.49
C ILE A 341 -10.81 -8.82 -20.37
N ALA A 342 -11.20 -8.03 -21.38
CA ALA A 342 -12.45 -7.29 -21.33
C ALA A 342 -13.66 -8.24 -21.22
N ASP A 343 -13.61 -9.38 -21.91
CA ASP A 343 -14.66 -10.38 -21.90
C ASP A 343 -14.74 -11.14 -20.59
N ILE A 344 -13.60 -11.55 -20.01
CA ILE A 344 -13.53 -12.22 -18.70
C ILE A 344 -14.18 -11.34 -17.62
N ILE A 345 -13.80 -10.07 -17.58
CA ILE A 345 -14.29 -9.11 -16.59
C ILE A 345 -15.79 -8.83 -16.78
N ARG A 346 -16.23 -8.64 -18.02
CA ARG A 346 -17.65 -8.39 -18.33
C ARG A 346 -18.54 -9.58 -17.97
N LYS A 347 -18.10 -10.82 -18.22
CA LYS A 347 -18.85 -12.04 -17.89
C LYS A 347 -19.13 -12.18 -16.38
N GLU A 348 -18.24 -11.67 -15.55
CA GLU A 348 -18.39 -11.64 -14.10
C GLU A 348 -19.17 -10.42 -13.59
N GLY A 349 -19.66 -9.54 -14.50
CA GLY A 349 -20.40 -8.34 -14.14
C GLY A 349 -19.52 -7.22 -13.56
N LEU A 350 -18.21 -7.27 -13.79
CA LEU A 350 -17.24 -6.30 -13.28
C LEU A 350 -17.03 -5.14 -14.28
N THR A 351 -16.53 -4.02 -13.77
CA THR A 351 -16.42 -2.76 -14.54
C THR A 351 -15.12 -2.65 -15.34
N GLN A 352 -15.04 -1.67 -16.25
CA GLN A 352 -13.81 -1.35 -16.97
C GLN A 352 -12.61 -1.01 -16.07
N GLU A 353 -12.86 -0.47 -14.87
CA GLU A 353 -11.80 -0.22 -13.89
C GLU A 353 -11.16 -1.51 -13.37
N HIS A 354 -11.97 -2.56 -13.19
CA HIS A 354 -11.48 -3.90 -12.86
C HIS A 354 -10.63 -4.46 -14.01
N ALA A 355 -11.05 -4.27 -15.27
CA ALA A 355 -10.27 -4.71 -16.43
C ALA A 355 -8.89 -4.04 -16.49
N ARG A 356 -8.81 -2.73 -16.25
CA ARG A 356 -7.53 -2.01 -16.22
C ARG A 356 -6.60 -2.49 -15.11
N LEU A 357 -7.14 -2.71 -13.90
CA LEU A 357 -6.35 -3.24 -12.79
C LEU A 357 -5.91 -4.68 -13.05
N TYR A 358 -6.80 -5.51 -13.59
CA TYR A 358 -6.51 -6.89 -13.93
C TYR A 358 -5.45 -7.00 -15.02
N GLU A 359 -5.52 -6.18 -16.08
CA GLU A 359 -4.49 -6.12 -17.11
C GLU A 359 -3.12 -5.73 -16.55
N LEU A 360 -3.09 -4.79 -15.60
CA LEU A 360 -1.85 -4.42 -14.91
C LEU A 360 -1.26 -5.61 -14.14
N ILE A 361 -2.09 -6.34 -13.38
CA ILE A 361 -1.70 -7.56 -12.64
C ILE A 361 -1.20 -8.64 -13.59
N PHE A 362 -1.97 -8.91 -14.65
CA PHE A 362 -1.68 -9.90 -15.68
C PHE A 362 -0.32 -9.64 -16.33
N LYS A 363 -0.10 -8.43 -16.86
CA LYS A 363 1.16 -8.07 -17.53
C LYS A 363 2.36 -8.20 -16.61
N ARG A 364 2.21 -7.85 -15.32
CA ARG A 364 3.31 -7.98 -14.34
C ARG A 364 3.63 -9.44 -14.04
N ALA A 365 2.62 -10.28 -13.84
CA ALA A 365 2.80 -11.71 -13.59
C ALA A 365 3.48 -12.39 -14.79
N VAL A 366 3.01 -12.15 -16.01
CA VAL A 366 3.59 -12.71 -17.24
C VAL A 366 5.03 -12.21 -17.45
N ALA A 367 5.26 -10.89 -17.37
CA ALA A 367 6.58 -10.32 -17.55
C ALA A 367 7.61 -10.84 -16.52
N SER A 368 7.17 -11.19 -15.30
CA SER A 368 8.04 -11.74 -14.27
C SER A 368 8.71 -13.06 -14.65
N GLN A 369 8.13 -13.80 -15.62
CA GLN A 369 8.63 -15.08 -16.14
C GLN A 369 9.26 -14.97 -17.54
N MET A 370 9.42 -13.76 -18.07
CA MET A 370 10.06 -13.52 -19.37
C MET A 370 11.58 -13.35 -19.26
N ALA A 371 12.26 -13.47 -20.40
CA ALA A 371 13.69 -13.22 -20.52
C ALA A 371 14.04 -11.74 -20.22
N PRO A 372 15.23 -11.46 -19.65
CA PRO A 372 15.70 -10.09 -19.41
C PRO A 372 15.78 -9.28 -20.71
N ALA A 373 15.52 -7.98 -20.62
CA ALA A 373 15.87 -7.07 -21.69
C ALA A 373 17.41 -6.93 -21.77
N ARG A 374 17.97 -6.86 -22.97
CA ARG A 374 19.41 -6.75 -23.21
C ARG A 374 19.74 -5.45 -23.91
N PHE A 375 20.75 -4.77 -23.39
CA PHE A 375 21.22 -3.49 -23.91
C PHE A 375 22.71 -3.56 -24.21
N ASP A 376 23.12 -2.99 -25.34
CA ASP A 376 24.52 -2.68 -25.58
C ASP A 376 24.82 -1.37 -24.89
N SER A 377 25.54 -1.44 -23.78
CA SER A 377 25.97 -0.27 -23.03
C SER A 377 27.37 0.11 -23.47
N THR A 378 27.52 1.35 -23.91
CA THR A 378 28.80 1.94 -24.27
C THR A 378 29.14 3.05 -23.27
N THR A 379 30.35 2.99 -22.73
CA THR A 379 30.93 4.06 -21.91
C THR A 379 32.26 4.45 -22.52
N MET A 380 32.40 5.71 -22.88
CA MET A 380 33.62 6.28 -23.44
C MET A 380 34.20 7.28 -22.47
N LEU A 381 35.52 7.27 -22.30
CA LEU A 381 36.30 8.26 -21.58
C LEU A 381 37.19 8.98 -22.58
N PHE A 382 37.10 10.30 -22.57
CA PHE A 382 37.86 11.21 -23.41
C PHE A 382 38.78 12.04 -22.55
N GLU A 383 39.98 12.31 -23.05
CA GLU A 383 40.98 13.17 -22.44
C GLU A 383 41.16 14.44 -23.30
N VAL A 384 41.23 15.60 -22.64
CA VAL A 384 41.52 16.89 -23.25
C VAL A 384 42.44 17.67 -22.32
N ALA A 385 43.69 17.89 -22.70
CA ALA A 385 44.68 18.67 -21.94
C ALA A 385 44.81 18.28 -20.45
N GLY A 386 44.78 16.98 -20.15
CA GLY A 386 44.86 16.38 -18.82
C GLY A 386 43.51 16.16 -18.13
N GLU A 387 42.43 16.74 -18.66
CA GLU A 387 41.09 16.66 -18.08
C GLU A 387 40.25 15.55 -18.75
N ARG A 388 39.34 14.94 -17.98
CA ARG A 388 38.63 13.73 -18.42
C ARG A 388 37.12 13.91 -18.50
N PHE A 389 36.53 13.40 -19.57
CA PHE A 389 35.12 13.50 -19.89
C PHE A 389 34.52 12.13 -20.23
N LYS A 390 33.35 11.81 -19.69
CA LYS A 390 32.65 10.54 -19.84
C LYS A 390 31.39 10.72 -20.69
N ALA A 391 31.24 9.91 -21.73
CA ALA A 391 29.99 9.74 -22.45
C ALA A 391 29.42 8.35 -22.17
N SER A 392 28.12 8.26 -21.86
CA SER A 392 27.40 7.00 -21.67
C SER A 392 26.27 6.89 -22.69
N GLY A 393 26.09 5.69 -23.24
CA GLY A 393 25.00 5.37 -24.15
C GLY A 393 24.51 3.94 -23.92
N ARG A 394 23.26 3.68 -24.27
CA ARG A 394 22.74 2.31 -24.34
C ARG A 394 21.79 2.16 -25.52
N VAL A 395 21.90 1.04 -26.23
CA VAL A 395 20.98 0.66 -27.31
C VAL A 395 20.26 -0.62 -26.90
N LEU A 396 18.95 -0.66 -27.06
CA LEU A 396 18.16 -1.88 -26.80
C LEU A 396 18.44 -2.89 -27.92
N ILE A 397 18.99 -4.06 -27.56
CA ILE A 397 19.26 -5.16 -28.50
C ILE A 397 18.09 -6.13 -28.50
N PHE A 398 17.51 -6.37 -27.32
CA PHE A 398 16.43 -7.31 -27.11
C PHE A 398 15.48 -6.76 -26.04
N ASP A 399 14.22 -6.58 -26.39
CA ASP A 399 13.19 -6.02 -25.52
C ASP A 399 12.78 -6.95 -24.38
N GLY A 400 12.87 -8.27 -24.57
CA GLY A 400 12.56 -9.27 -23.54
C GLY A 400 11.23 -8.96 -22.84
N PHE A 401 11.23 -8.94 -21.51
CA PHE A 401 10.04 -8.61 -20.71
C PHE A 401 9.45 -7.21 -20.97
N LEU A 402 10.22 -6.24 -21.50
CA LEU A 402 9.73 -4.88 -21.77
C LEU A 402 8.66 -4.86 -22.86
N LYS A 403 8.62 -5.88 -23.72
CA LYS A 403 7.57 -6.07 -24.73
C LYS A 403 6.17 -6.16 -24.12
N VAL A 404 6.06 -6.75 -22.92
CA VAL A 404 4.80 -6.93 -22.18
C VAL A 404 4.64 -5.89 -21.08
N TYR A 405 5.73 -5.53 -20.39
CA TYR A 405 5.71 -4.63 -19.26
C TYR A 405 6.86 -3.61 -19.32
N ALA A 406 6.67 -2.55 -20.11
CA ALA A 406 7.57 -1.41 -20.12
C ALA A 406 7.45 -0.60 -18.82
N GLU A 407 8.57 -0.08 -18.32
CA GLU A 407 8.60 0.94 -17.26
C GLU A 407 8.21 2.30 -17.84
N LEU A 408 7.47 3.11 -17.09
CA LEU A 408 7.09 4.45 -17.56
C LEU A 408 8.32 5.35 -17.63
N GLU A 409 8.32 6.35 -18.53
CA GLU A 409 9.41 7.33 -18.63
C GLU A 409 9.68 8.07 -17.31
N GLU A 410 8.64 8.35 -16.50
CA GLU A 410 8.76 8.90 -15.14
C GLU A 410 9.55 7.98 -14.16
N GLU A 411 9.56 6.66 -14.38
CA GLU A 411 10.41 5.72 -13.62
C GLU A 411 11.88 5.80 -14.10
N ASN A 412 12.11 6.17 -15.37
CA ASN A 412 13.45 6.37 -15.94
C ASN A 412 14.07 7.73 -15.56
N GLU A 413 13.26 8.79 -15.36
CA GLU A 413 13.73 10.12 -14.88
C GLU A 413 14.36 10.09 -13.48
N LYS A 414 14.17 9.00 -12.71
CA LYS A 414 14.85 8.79 -11.42
C LYS A 414 16.29 8.33 -11.56
N LYS A 415 16.77 7.97 -12.76
CA LYS A 415 18.19 7.82 -13.01
C LYS A 415 18.77 9.24 -13.04
N GLY A 416 19.68 9.53 -12.10
CA GLY A 416 20.18 10.89 -11.89
C GLY A 416 20.68 11.54 -13.18
N GLU A 417 20.67 12.87 -13.20
CA GLU A 417 21.06 13.68 -14.37
C GLU A 417 22.47 13.38 -14.93
N ASP A 418 23.29 12.61 -14.22
CA ASP A 418 24.65 12.16 -14.59
C ASP A 418 24.71 11.02 -15.61
N ASP A 419 23.63 10.28 -15.83
CA ASP A 419 23.56 9.26 -16.88
C ASP A 419 22.60 9.70 -17.99
N ARG A 420 22.94 10.78 -18.72
CA ARG A 420 22.27 11.12 -19.98
C ARG A 420 22.49 9.95 -20.94
N LEU A 421 21.42 9.22 -21.25
CA LEU A 421 21.46 8.15 -22.24
C LEU A 421 21.27 8.77 -23.63
N GLN A 422 22.29 8.62 -24.47
CA GLN A 422 22.28 9.09 -25.85
C GLN A 422 22.72 7.98 -26.81
N LEU A 423 22.43 8.16 -28.09
CA LEU A 423 23.06 7.35 -29.13
C LEU A 423 24.52 7.80 -29.24
N LEU A 424 25.44 6.83 -29.20
CA LEU A 424 26.86 7.09 -29.33
C LEU A 424 27.36 6.53 -30.67
N PRO A 425 28.12 7.30 -31.46
CA PRO A 425 28.75 6.80 -32.67
C PRO A 425 29.88 5.81 -32.31
N PRO A 426 30.33 4.97 -33.25
CA PRO A 426 31.49 4.11 -33.03
C PRO A 426 32.76 4.96 -32.91
N VAL A 427 33.46 4.80 -31.79
CA VAL A 427 34.77 5.42 -31.51
C VAL A 427 35.74 4.31 -31.08
N GLU A 428 37.00 4.42 -31.49
CA GLU A 428 38.09 3.52 -31.09
C GLU A 428 39.03 4.16 -30.06
N VAL A 429 39.72 3.32 -29.27
CA VAL A 429 40.71 3.82 -28.30
C VAL A 429 41.89 4.42 -29.06
N GLY A 430 42.34 5.60 -28.63
CA GLY A 430 43.40 6.37 -29.28
C GLY A 430 42.93 7.31 -30.38
N GLU A 431 41.64 7.30 -30.73
CA GLU A 431 41.08 8.19 -31.73
C GLU A 431 40.98 9.64 -31.22
N LEU A 432 41.30 10.60 -32.10
CA LEU A 432 41.07 12.03 -31.85
C LEU A 432 39.70 12.43 -32.39
N VAL A 433 38.76 12.71 -31.50
CA VAL A 433 37.39 13.08 -31.85
C VAL A 433 37.23 14.60 -31.83
N PRO A 434 36.74 15.25 -32.90
CA PRO A 434 36.50 16.69 -32.93
C PRO A 434 35.68 17.18 -31.73
N LYS A 435 36.22 18.18 -31.02
CA LYS A 435 35.57 18.92 -29.95
C LYS A 435 35.02 20.22 -30.52
N LEU A 436 33.69 20.36 -30.52
CA LEU A 436 33.02 21.52 -31.10
C LEU A 436 32.95 22.71 -30.13
N LYS A 437 32.60 22.44 -28.86
CA LYS A 437 32.45 23.48 -27.82
C LYS A 437 32.36 22.87 -26.43
N GLU A 438 32.66 23.69 -25.44
CA GLU A 438 32.32 23.48 -24.03
C GLU A 438 30.89 23.96 -23.75
N ILE A 439 30.22 23.28 -22.83
CA ILE A 439 28.89 23.64 -22.36
C ILE A 439 28.93 23.63 -20.84
N LEU A 440 28.73 24.81 -20.26
CA LEU A 440 28.63 24.99 -18.82
C LEU A 440 27.19 25.30 -18.45
N ASP A 441 26.47 24.28 -17.98
CA ASP A 441 25.08 24.41 -17.57
C ASP A 441 25.03 24.80 -16.08
N GLU A 442 24.55 26.01 -15.77
CA GLU A 442 24.14 26.35 -14.41
C GLU A 442 22.83 25.62 -14.08
N LYS A 443 22.86 24.88 -12.97
CA LYS A 443 21.71 24.19 -12.42
C LYS A 443 21.50 24.58 -10.97
N LYS A 444 20.33 24.24 -10.47
CA LYS A 444 19.94 24.50 -9.09
C LYS A 444 19.51 23.21 -8.42
N THR A 445 19.98 23.00 -7.20
CA THR A 445 19.53 21.86 -6.40
C THR A 445 18.01 22.00 -6.17
N LYS A 446 17.31 20.86 -6.17
CA LYS A 446 15.84 20.80 -5.99
C LYS A 446 15.53 20.14 -4.66
N PRO A 447 14.46 20.56 -3.95
CA PRO A 447 14.03 19.88 -2.75
C PRO A 447 13.55 18.46 -3.08
N PRO A 448 13.47 17.57 -2.07
CA PRO A 448 12.87 16.26 -2.26
C PRO A 448 11.40 16.38 -2.74
N GLY A 449 10.99 15.51 -3.65
CA GLY A 449 9.63 15.52 -4.16
C GLY A 449 8.60 15.18 -3.08
N ARG A 450 7.42 15.82 -3.14
CA ARG A 450 6.26 15.41 -2.33
C ARG A 450 5.85 13.97 -2.63
N PHE A 451 5.31 13.30 -1.63
CA PHE A 451 4.73 11.97 -1.82
C PHE A 451 3.49 12.04 -2.72
N THR A 452 3.30 11.06 -3.58
CA THR A 452 1.97 10.58 -3.99
C THR A 452 1.46 9.58 -2.95
N LEU A 453 0.16 9.23 -2.94
CA LEU A 453 -0.37 8.18 -2.07
C LEU A 453 0.39 6.86 -2.24
N GLY A 454 0.70 6.46 -3.47
CA GLY A 454 1.48 5.24 -3.75
C GLY A 454 2.92 5.30 -3.21
N SER A 455 3.60 6.45 -3.33
CA SER A 455 4.95 6.60 -2.75
C SER A 455 4.95 6.72 -1.23
N LEU A 456 3.86 7.22 -0.63
CA LEU A 456 3.67 7.23 0.82
C LEU A 456 3.53 5.81 1.35
N VAL A 457 2.74 4.95 0.67
CA VAL A 457 2.65 3.52 1.01
C VAL A 457 4.03 2.84 0.94
N LYS A 458 4.83 3.13 -0.10
CA LYS A 458 6.21 2.60 -0.21
C LYS A 458 7.10 3.04 0.94
N GLU A 459 7.01 4.31 1.36
CA GLU A 459 7.81 4.78 2.50
C GLU A 459 7.33 4.16 3.81
N LEU A 460 6.02 3.96 4.00
CA LEU A 460 5.46 3.23 5.15
C LEU A 460 5.97 1.78 5.21
N GLU A 461 5.96 1.06 4.08
CA GLU A 461 6.53 -0.30 3.98
C GLU A 461 8.02 -0.29 4.32
N LYS A 462 8.80 0.61 3.72
CA LYS A 462 10.24 0.72 3.96
C LYS A 462 10.59 0.97 5.43
N LEU A 463 9.77 1.76 6.13
CA LEU A 463 9.94 2.03 7.57
C LEU A 463 9.33 0.95 8.47
N GLY A 464 8.66 -0.07 7.91
CA GLY A 464 7.98 -1.13 8.64
C GLY A 464 6.71 -0.66 9.38
N ILE A 465 6.12 0.46 8.95
CA ILE A 465 4.92 1.06 9.54
C ILE A 465 3.68 0.55 8.81
N GLY A 466 2.92 -0.31 9.48
CA GLY A 466 1.75 -0.97 8.92
C GLY A 466 2.10 -2.24 8.14
N ARG A 467 1.05 -2.90 7.65
CA ARG A 467 1.05 -4.18 6.91
C ARG A 467 0.15 -4.10 5.67
N PRO A 468 0.21 -5.05 4.71
CA PRO A 468 -0.64 -5.09 3.51
C PRO A 468 -2.13 -4.79 3.76
N SER A 469 -2.69 -5.28 4.87
CA SER A 469 -4.08 -5.06 5.28
C SER A 469 -4.40 -3.63 5.76
N THR A 470 -3.40 -2.80 6.00
CA THR A 470 -3.56 -1.49 6.66
C THR A 470 -3.17 -0.28 5.79
N TYR A 471 -2.33 -0.44 4.75
CA TYR A 471 -1.81 0.71 3.99
C TYR A 471 -2.90 1.60 3.38
N ALA A 472 -3.90 0.98 2.74
CA ALA A 472 -5.03 1.69 2.17
C ALA A 472 -5.83 2.44 3.26
N ALA A 473 -6.15 1.75 4.37
CA ALA A 473 -6.87 2.34 5.49
C ALA A 473 -6.09 3.50 6.15
N ILE A 474 -4.76 3.39 6.31
CA ILE A 474 -3.93 4.46 6.87
C ILE A 474 -4.05 5.73 6.00
N THR A 475 -3.80 5.59 4.69
CA THR A 475 -3.83 6.72 3.75
C THR A 475 -5.22 7.35 3.63
N LYS A 476 -6.28 6.54 3.64
CA LYS A 476 -7.67 7.00 3.69
C LYS A 476 -7.95 7.77 4.99
N ASN A 477 -7.60 7.21 6.14
CA ASN A 477 -7.90 7.80 7.45
C ASN A 477 -7.23 9.16 7.65
N ILE A 478 -5.96 9.34 7.25
CA ILE A 478 -5.29 10.64 7.37
C ILE A 478 -5.91 11.71 6.46
N THR A 479 -6.45 11.30 5.32
CA THR A 479 -7.12 12.16 4.35
C THR A 479 -8.52 12.55 4.83
N ASP A 480 -9.34 11.57 5.21
CA ASP A 480 -10.73 11.78 5.68
C ASP A 480 -10.79 12.66 6.95
N ARG A 481 -9.76 12.58 7.79
CA ARG A 481 -9.64 13.40 9.00
C ARG A 481 -9.10 14.82 8.73
N GLY A 482 -8.78 15.14 7.48
CA GLY A 482 -8.29 16.46 7.07
C GLY A 482 -6.88 16.79 7.57
N TYR A 483 -6.04 15.79 7.88
CA TYR A 483 -4.63 16.03 8.20
C TYR A 483 -3.77 16.25 6.97
N VAL A 484 -4.16 15.63 5.87
CA VAL A 484 -3.54 15.78 4.56
C VAL A 484 -4.62 15.92 3.50
N LYS A 485 -4.25 16.45 2.34
CA LYS A 485 -5.09 16.39 1.14
C LYS A 485 -4.24 16.01 -0.06
N GLU A 486 -4.89 15.52 -1.12
CA GLU A 486 -4.25 15.37 -2.41
C GLU A 486 -4.43 16.64 -3.25
N GLU A 487 -3.34 17.16 -3.79
CA GLU A 487 -3.30 18.32 -4.68
C GLU A 487 -2.42 17.99 -5.89
N LYS A 488 -3.02 17.97 -7.09
CA LYS A 488 -2.33 17.61 -8.35
C LYS A 488 -1.55 16.29 -8.27
N GLY A 489 -2.14 15.26 -7.66
CA GLY A 489 -1.51 13.94 -7.50
C GLY A 489 -0.46 13.86 -6.38
N LYS A 490 -0.26 14.93 -5.60
CA LYS A 490 0.70 14.99 -4.49
C LYS A 490 -0.03 15.15 -3.17
N VAL A 491 0.47 14.49 -2.12
CA VAL A 491 -0.04 14.59 -0.76
C VAL A 491 0.62 15.77 -0.09
N VAL A 492 -0.18 16.72 0.39
CA VAL A 492 0.27 17.90 1.13
C VAL A 492 -0.32 17.89 2.54
N PRO A 493 0.42 18.33 3.57
CA PRO A 493 -0.14 18.44 4.91
C PRO A 493 -1.11 19.63 4.97
N MET A 494 -2.13 19.47 5.81
CA MET A 494 -3.09 20.52 6.14
C MET A 494 -2.75 21.12 7.51
N PRO A 495 -3.21 22.34 7.84
CA PRO A 495 -2.92 22.96 9.14
C PRO A 495 -3.24 22.09 10.36
N PRO A 496 -4.38 21.33 10.42
CA PRO A 496 -4.62 20.40 11.52
C PRO A 496 -3.57 19.28 11.62
N GLY A 497 -3.01 18.82 10.50
CA GLY A 497 -1.95 17.81 10.47
C GLY A 497 -0.66 18.35 11.07
N GLU A 498 -0.24 19.56 10.69
CA GLU A 498 0.95 20.21 11.23
C GLU A 498 0.82 20.47 12.74
N THR A 499 -0.30 21.08 13.16
CA THR A 499 -0.58 21.35 14.58
C THR A 499 -0.58 20.06 15.41
N LEU A 500 -1.15 18.97 14.89
CA LEU A 500 -1.13 17.67 15.56
C LEU A 500 0.29 17.17 15.75
N ILE A 501 1.12 17.20 14.70
CA ILE A 501 2.49 16.70 14.75
C ILE A 501 3.36 17.52 15.71
N ASP A 502 3.19 18.83 15.75
CA ASP A 502 3.96 19.69 16.65
C ASP A 502 3.60 19.44 18.12
N TYR A 503 2.31 19.31 18.41
CA TYR A 503 1.86 18.94 19.75
C TYR A 503 2.40 17.58 20.19
N LEU A 504 2.27 16.56 19.32
CA LEU A 504 2.73 15.22 19.63
C LEU A 504 4.26 15.18 19.80
N ARG A 505 5.02 15.94 19.01
CA ARG A 505 6.48 16.03 19.17
C ARG A 505 6.89 16.58 20.54
N GLY A 506 6.15 17.57 21.06
CA GLY A 506 6.46 18.17 22.36
C GLY A 506 6.03 17.34 23.57
N GLN A 507 4.92 16.61 23.49
CA GLN A 507 4.28 15.97 24.66
C GLN A 507 4.23 14.44 24.60
N HIS A 508 4.16 13.85 23.40
CA HIS A 508 3.93 12.41 23.18
C HIS A 508 4.78 11.86 22.02
N GLY A 509 6.06 12.27 21.95
CA GLY A 509 6.92 12.00 20.78
C GLY A 509 7.05 10.52 20.41
N TRP A 510 6.89 9.63 21.40
CA TRP A 510 6.88 8.17 21.19
C TRP A 510 5.82 7.69 20.20
N VAL A 511 4.66 8.35 20.10
CA VAL A 511 3.55 7.88 19.24
C VAL A 511 3.78 8.20 17.76
N ILE A 512 4.70 9.13 17.47
CA ILE A 512 5.09 9.52 16.11
C ILE A 512 6.49 9.01 15.77
N ASP A 513 7.10 8.16 16.60
CA ASP A 513 8.44 7.62 16.41
C ASP A 513 8.40 6.43 15.43
N TYR A 514 9.14 6.55 14.32
CA TYR A 514 9.11 5.56 13.25
C TYR A 514 9.67 4.20 13.68
N GLU A 515 10.79 4.21 14.42
CA GLU A 515 11.46 2.99 14.86
C GLU A 515 10.62 2.24 15.89
N LEU A 516 10.02 2.95 16.84
CA LEU A 516 9.13 2.37 17.84
C LEU A 516 7.85 1.81 17.19
N THR A 517 7.25 2.52 16.24
CA THR A 517 6.08 1.99 15.51
C THR A 517 6.44 0.74 14.72
N SER A 518 7.61 0.71 14.08
CA SER A 518 8.13 -0.48 13.39
C SER A 518 8.33 -1.66 14.36
N LYS A 519 8.96 -1.42 15.52
CA LYS A 519 9.14 -2.42 16.59
C LYS A 519 7.80 -2.93 17.13
N MET A 520 6.79 -2.06 17.27
CA MET A 520 5.44 -2.46 17.67
C MET A 520 4.79 -3.40 16.65
N GLU A 521 4.94 -3.12 15.36
CA GLU A 521 4.44 -4.02 14.32
C GLU A 521 5.19 -5.37 14.31
N GLY A 522 6.53 -5.34 14.46
CA GLY A 522 7.34 -6.56 14.59
C GLY A 522 6.99 -7.38 15.84
N PHE A 523 6.63 -6.72 16.95
CA PHE A 523 6.15 -7.40 18.15
C PHE A 523 4.84 -8.17 17.87
N LEU A 524 3.92 -7.60 17.08
CA LEU A 524 2.70 -8.30 16.68
C LEU A 524 2.98 -9.50 15.76
N ASP A 525 4.05 -9.47 14.96
CA ASP A 525 4.49 -10.64 14.19
C ASP A 525 4.99 -11.76 15.14
N LEU A 526 5.72 -11.42 16.20
CA LEU A 526 6.11 -12.40 17.24
C LEU A 526 4.89 -12.99 17.97
N VAL A 527 3.80 -12.22 18.11
CA VAL A 527 2.52 -12.74 18.64
C VAL A 527 1.90 -13.74 17.67
N VAL A 528 1.98 -13.51 16.35
CA VAL A 528 1.54 -14.49 15.34
C VAL A 528 2.34 -15.79 15.43
N GLU A 529 3.62 -15.71 15.75
CA GLU A 529 4.50 -16.86 15.94
C GLU A 529 4.35 -17.53 17.32
N ASN A 530 3.44 -17.05 18.18
CA ASN A 530 3.30 -17.49 19.57
C ASN A 530 4.59 -17.36 20.41
N LYS A 531 5.49 -16.44 20.01
CA LYS A 531 6.73 -16.12 20.75
C LYS A 531 6.54 -15.01 21.78
N GLU A 532 5.45 -14.24 21.66
CA GLU A 532 5.08 -13.14 22.55
C GLU A 532 3.57 -13.14 22.80
N THR A 533 3.14 -12.43 23.85
CA THR A 533 1.71 -12.30 24.19
C THR A 533 1.16 -10.93 23.82
N TRP A 534 -0.08 -10.89 23.34
CA TRP A 534 -0.74 -9.64 22.98
C TRP A 534 -1.01 -8.75 24.20
N GLN A 535 -1.22 -9.31 25.38
CA GLN A 535 -1.35 -8.55 26.63
C GLN A 535 -0.05 -7.83 26.98
N ARG A 536 1.12 -8.44 26.72
CA ARG A 536 2.42 -7.75 26.90
C ARG A 536 2.56 -6.59 25.93
N PHE A 537 2.13 -6.76 24.68
CA PHE A 537 2.05 -5.65 23.71
C PHE A 537 1.18 -4.51 24.24
N CYS A 538 -0.07 -4.79 24.63
CA CYS A 538 -1.00 -3.79 25.14
C CYS A 538 -0.46 -3.10 26.40
N ARG A 539 0.16 -3.84 27.33
CA ARG A 539 0.81 -3.29 28.52
C ARG A 539 1.95 -2.35 28.17
N GLY A 540 2.79 -2.72 27.19
CA GLY A 540 3.87 -1.87 26.70
C GLY A 540 3.36 -0.55 26.12
N VAL A 541 2.30 -0.60 25.31
CA VAL A 541 1.63 0.59 24.76
C VAL A 541 1.03 1.45 25.90
N HIS A 542 0.31 0.83 26.83
CA HIS A 542 -0.34 1.53 27.94
C HIS A 542 0.68 2.20 28.89
N ASN A 543 1.82 1.55 29.13
CA ASN A 543 2.94 2.10 29.90
C ASN A 543 3.52 3.38 29.29
N LYS A 544 3.57 3.49 27.95
CA LYS A 544 4.00 4.73 27.27
C LYS A 544 3.06 5.92 27.52
N MET A 545 1.85 5.65 28.02
CA MET A 545 0.88 6.64 28.46
C MET A 545 0.79 6.72 29.99
N GLY A 546 1.77 6.16 30.72
CA GLY A 546 1.78 6.16 32.19
C GLY A 546 0.60 5.42 32.82
N PHE A 547 0.07 4.40 32.15
CA PHE A 547 -1.16 3.69 32.55
C PHE A 547 -2.38 4.61 32.74
N SER A 548 -2.43 5.69 31.97
CA SER A 548 -3.54 6.65 32.00
C SER A 548 -4.87 5.99 31.64
N ILE A 549 -5.90 6.28 32.44
CA ILE A 549 -7.27 5.87 32.14
C ILE A 549 -7.86 6.88 31.13
N PRO A 550 -8.66 6.45 30.16
CA PRO A 550 -9.37 7.37 29.28
C PRO A 550 -10.14 8.40 30.11
N PRO A 551 -10.05 9.70 29.78
CA PRO A 551 -10.89 10.67 30.44
C PRO A 551 -12.35 10.27 30.25
N ALA A 552 -13.16 10.44 31.30
CA ALA A 552 -14.59 10.17 31.24
C ALA A 552 -15.16 10.92 30.03
N ARG A 553 -15.50 10.17 28.98
CA ARG A 553 -16.34 10.72 27.92
C ARG A 553 -17.64 11.00 28.62
N SER A 554 -18.07 12.25 28.66
CA SER A 554 -19.44 12.57 29.01
C SER A 554 -20.34 11.87 28.00
N SER A 555 -20.75 10.65 28.31
CA SER A 555 -21.77 9.87 27.62
C SER A 555 -23.17 10.47 27.85
N GLY A 556 -23.23 11.79 27.92
CA GLY A 556 -24.33 12.60 28.43
C GLY A 556 -23.97 14.09 28.45
N GLY A 557 -23.04 14.54 27.58
CA GLY A 557 -22.97 15.97 27.30
C GLY A 557 -24.33 16.41 26.77
N GLY A 558 -24.96 17.36 27.47
CA GLY A 558 -26.18 17.99 26.99
C GLY A 558 -26.00 18.52 25.55
N PRO A 559 -27.09 18.76 24.83
CA PRO A 559 -26.99 19.24 23.45
C PRO A 559 -26.15 20.51 23.40
N SER A 560 -25.28 20.61 22.37
CA SER A 560 -24.45 21.80 22.20
C SER A 560 -25.31 23.06 22.03
N GLU A 561 -24.79 24.24 22.36
CA GLU A 561 -25.51 25.52 22.16
C GLU A 561 -26.02 25.68 20.72
N GLY A 562 -25.24 25.23 19.73
CA GLY A 562 -25.64 25.24 18.33
C GLY A 562 -26.83 24.31 18.03
N GLN A 563 -26.85 23.10 18.62
CA GLN A 563 -27.98 22.18 18.50
C GLN A 563 -29.23 22.71 19.21
N LEU A 564 -29.08 23.28 20.41
CA LEU A 564 -30.18 23.90 21.15
C LEU A 564 -30.77 25.07 20.37
N LYS A 565 -29.92 25.95 19.84
CA LYS A 565 -30.35 27.09 19.02
C LYS A 565 -31.11 26.62 17.78
N TYR A 566 -30.56 25.67 17.03
CA TYR A 566 -31.21 25.14 15.84
C TYR A 566 -32.54 24.44 16.16
N ALA A 567 -32.58 23.63 17.23
CA ALA A 567 -33.80 22.96 17.66
C ALA A 567 -34.88 23.95 18.09
N ASN A 568 -34.52 25.00 18.86
CA ASN A 568 -35.45 26.05 19.29
C ASN A 568 -35.98 26.86 18.11
N ASP A 569 -35.10 27.25 17.16
CA ASP A 569 -35.51 27.95 15.94
C ASP A 569 -36.45 27.07 15.09
N LEU A 570 -36.17 25.76 15.00
CA LEU A 570 -36.99 24.80 14.27
C LEU A 570 -38.34 24.56 14.97
N ALA A 571 -38.34 24.45 16.30
CA ALA A 571 -39.53 24.30 17.13
C ALA A 571 -40.47 25.51 16.97
N ALA A 572 -39.92 26.73 17.12
CA ALA A 572 -40.67 27.97 16.98
C ALA A 572 -41.26 28.16 15.58
N ARG A 573 -40.49 27.83 14.52
CA ARG A 573 -40.96 27.96 13.13
C ARG A 573 -42.06 26.99 12.76
N ASN A 574 -42.12 25.82 13.39
CA ASN A 574 -43.07 24.75 13.02
C ASN A 574 -44.11 24.49 14.12
N ASN A 575 -44.19 25.35 15.14
CA ASN A 575 -45.07 25.20 16.30
C ASN A 575 -44.96 23.81 16.98
N LEU A 576 -43.74 23.31 17.13
CA LEU A 576 -43.43 22.02 17.76
C LEU A 576 -42.90 22.24 19.18
N SER A 577 -43.17 21.29 20.08
CA SER A 577 -42.51 21.23 21.39
C SER A 577 -41.32 20.28 21.34
N ILE A 578 -40.22 20.67 22.00
CA ILE A 578 -39.04 19.82 22.17
C ILE A 578 -39.26 18.98 23.43
N PRO A 579 -39.35 17.63 23.35
CA PRO A 579 -39.53 16.80 24.54
C PRO A 579 -38.32 16.92 25.48
N GLU A 580 -38.54 17.08 26.79
CA GLU A 580 -37.46 17.26 27.77
C GLU A 580 -36.41 16.14 27.75
N GLU A 581 -36.81 14.92 27.40
CA GLU A 581 -35.88 13.79 27.28
C GLU A 581 -34.84 13.99 26.17
N THR A 582 -35.20 14.72 25.10
CA THR A 582 -34.29 15.01 23.99
C THR A 582 -33.22 16.04 24.39
N LEU A 583 -33.49 16.86 25.41
CA LEU A 583 -32.55 17.83 25.96
C LEU A 583 -31.49 17.19 26.87
N LYS A 584 -31.63 15.91 27.23
CA LYS A 584 -30.68 15.19 28.09
C LYS A 584 -29.45 14.69 27.33
N SER A 585 -29.47 14.65 26.00
CA SER A 585 -28.30 14.29 25.19
C SER A 585 -28.30 14.94 23.82
N GLY A 586 -27.12 15.33 23.32
CA GLY A 586 -26.99 15.84 21.96
C GLY A 586 -27.45 14.85 20.87
N LYS A 587 -27.36 13.53 21.12
CA LYS A 587 -27.85 12.50 20.18
C LYS A 587 -29.38 12.51 20.08
N ALA A 588 -30.07 12.58 21.22
CA ALA A 588 -31.53 12.59 21.26
C ALA A 588 -32.09 13.88 20.62
N LEU A 589 -31.47 15.04 20.87
CA LEU A 589 -31.88 16.28 20.20
C LEU A 589 -31.65 16.24 18.69
N SER A 590 -30.55 15.63 18.21
CA SER A 590 -30.32 15.44 16.78
C SER A 590 -31.35 14.54 16.10
N MET A 591 -31.76 13.44 16.73
CA MET A 591 -32.81 12.57 16.20
C MET A 591 -34.16 13.30 16.12
N TRP A 592 -34.50 14.08 17.15
CA TRP A 592 -35.70 14.92 17.13
C TRP A 592 -35.65 15.97 16.02
N ILE A 593 -34.50 16.63 15.84
CA ILE A 593 -34.29 17.59 14.74
C ILE A 593 -34.54 16.93 13.38
N GLU A 594 -33.97 15.75 13.15
CA GLU A 594 -34.14 15.01 11.88
C GLU A 594 -35.60 14.66 11.61
N GLU A 595 -36.33 14.22 12.64
CA GLU A 595 -37.76 13.91 12.53
C GLU A 595 -38.60 15.18 12.26
N ALA A 596 -38.32 16.27 12.97
CA ALA A 596 -39.00 17.55 12.81
C ALA A 596 -38.75 18.18 11.42
N VAL A 597 -37.55 17.99 10.84
CA VAL A 597 -37.26 18.40 9.45
C VAL A 597 -37.96 17.47 8.44
N GLY A 598 -38.04 16.17 8.73
CA GLY A 598 -38.68 15.17 7.88
C GLY A 598 -40.20 15.35 7.74
N ARG A 599 -40.89 15.80 8.79
CA ARG A 599 -42.34 16.07 8.78
C ARG A 599 -42.76 17.19 7.81
N LYS A 600 -41.81 17.96 7.25
CA LYS A 600 -42.09 18.97 6.23
C LYS A 600 -42.23 18.42 4.80
N LYS A 601 -42.01 17.11 4.60
CA LYS A 601 -42.10 16.44 3.29
C LYS A 601 -43.35 15.57 3.10
N SER A 602 -44.30 15.60 4.04
CA SER A 602 -45.60 14.90 3.93
C SER A 602 -46.75 15.88 3.75
#